data_AF-A0A3N0XAA2-F1
#
_entry.id   AF-A0A3N0XAA2-F1
#
_cell.length_a   1.000
_cell.length_b   1.000
_cell.length_c   1.000
_cell.angle_alpha   90.00
_cell.angle_beta   90.00
_cell.angle_gamma   90.00
#
_symmetry.space_group_name_H-M   'P 1'
#
loop_
_entity.id
_entity.type
_entity.pdbx_description
1 polymer ?
#
loop_
_entity_poly.entity_id
_entity_poly.type
_entity_poly.pdbx_seq_one_letter_code
_entity_poly.pdbx_strand_id
1 'polypeptide(L)' 'MVKNVSQKLNVTSAVNQGLQPCKICKPTMGTPQSLISKRTQGQSKTQQCIGYTKKGTRCRHMTSIGNGYCFQHQP' A
#
# COMPACT_ATOMS: atom_id res chain seq x y z
N MET A 1 -6.02 -15.88 -6.21
CA MET A 1 -5.07 -15.12 -5.36
C MET A 1 -4.31 -14.15 -6.25
N VAL A 2 -4.40 -12.84 -6.01
CA VAL A 2 -3.62 -11.83 -6.77
C VAL A 2 -2.20 -11.84 -6.23
N LYS A 3 -1.21 -12.09 -7.10
CA LYS A 3 0.21 -12.05 -6.73
C LYS A 3 0.65 -10.60 -6.71
N ASN A 4 1.28 -10.16 -5.62
CA ASN A 4 1.93 -8.87 -5.59
C ASN A 4 3.17 -8.94 -6.50
N VAL A 5 3.16 -8.16 -7.58
CA VAL A 5 4.29 -8.06 -8.53
C VAL A 5 5.28 -6.95 -8.17
N SER A 6 5.04 -6.23 -7.07
CA SER A 6 5.91 -5.14 -6.62
C SER A 6 7.09 -5.70 -5.83
N GLN A 7 8.27 -5.17 -6.12
CA GLN A 7 9.50 -5.48 -5.38
C GLN A 7 10.04 -4.21 -4.71
N LYS A 8 10.67 -4.38 -3.55
CA LYS A 8 11.32 -3.29 -2.82
C LYS A 8 12.62 -2.92 -3.52
N LEU A 9 12.83 -1.64 -3.80
CA LEU A 9 14.04 -1.09 -4.40
C LEU A 9 14.62 0.04 -3.53
N ASN A 10 15.94 0.19 -3.54
CA ASN A 10 16.61 1.34 -2.93
C ASN A 10 16.58 2.53 -3.91
N VAL A 11 16.53 3.76 -3.39
CA VAL A 11 16.53 4.98 -4.19
C VAL A 11 17.75 5.04 -5.12
N THR A 12 18.95 4.70 -4.62
CA THR A 12 20.18 4.70 -5.43
C THR A 12 20.10 3.69 -6.57
N SER A 13 19.61 2.48 -6.29
CA SER A 13 19.43 1.46 -7.33
C SER A 13 18.38 1.87 -8.38
N ALA A 14 17.35 2.61 -7.98
CA ALA A 14 16.33 3.09 -8.91
C ALA A 14 16.88 4.14 -9.88
N VAL A 15 17.70 5.08 -9.37
CA VAL A 15 18.37 6.09 -10.21
C VAL A 15 19.33 5.44 -11.20
N ASN A 16 20.11 4.45 -10.77
CA ASN A 16 21.00 3.70 -11.66
C ASN A 16 20.26 2.92 -12.75
N GLN A 17 19.02 2.52 -12.50
CA GLN A 17 18.13 1.90 -13.49
C GLN A 17 17.42 2.95 -14.39
N GLY A 18 17.78 4.24 -14.27
CA GLY A 18 17.18 5.33 -15.04
C GLY A 18 15.76 5.70 -14.61
N LEU A 19 15.29 5.21 -13.46
CA LEU A 19 13.94 5.50 -12.98
C LEU A 19 13.85 6.95 -12.51
N GLN A 20 12.85 7.66 -13.02
CA GLN A 20 12.57 9.05 -12.71
C GLN A 20 11.46 9.17 -11.65
N PRO A 21 11.42 10.28 -10.88
CA PRO A 21 10.32 10.56 -9.96
C PRO A 21 8.95 10.53 -10.66
N CYS A 22 7.91 10.15 -9.91
CA CYS A 22 6.55 10.07 -10.44
C CYS A 22 6.07 11.43 -10.97
N LYS A 23 5.71 11.49 -12.25
CA LYS A 23 5.23 12.72 -12.93
C LYS A 23 3.95 13.31 -12.31
N ILE A 24 3.15 12.46 -11.66
CA ILE A 24 1.89 12.85 -11.02
C ILE A 24 2.16 13.41 -9.62
N CYS A 25 2.94 12.68 -8.81
CA CYS A 25 3.19 13.06 -7.42
C CYS A 25 4.28 14.12 -7.27
N LYS A 26 5.16 14.28 -8.28
CA LYS A 26 6.30 15.22 -8.31
C LYS A 26 7.03 15.33 -6.96
N PRO A 27 7.50 14.22 -6.37
CA PRO A 27 8.13 14.28 -5.06
C PRO A 27 9.45 15.05 -5.14
N THR A 28 9.67 16.00 -4.24
CA THR A 28 10.92 16.76 -4.13
C THR A 28 12.00 15.88 -3.50
N MET A 29 13.18 15.79 -4.11
CA MET A 29 14.26 14.87 -3.69
C MET A 29 15.02 15.33 -2.41
N GLY A 30 14.41 16.19 -1.60
CA GLY A 30 15.07 16.87 -0.50
C GLY A 30 14.08 17.22 0.60
N THR A 31 13.57 16.21 1.29
CA THR A 31 13.21 16.22 2.72
C THR A 31 12.68 14.84 3.05
N PRO A 32 13.03 14.24 4.20
CA PRO A 32 12.27 13.09 4.68
C PRO A 32 10.85 13.61 4.90
N GLN A 33 9.90 13.19 4.05
CA GLN A 33 8.48 13.36 4.30
C GLN A 33 8.13 12.51 5.53
N SER A 34 8.55 12.98 6.70
CA SER A 34 7.99 12.59 7.97
C SER A 34 6.51 12.97 7.90
N LEU A 35 5.65 12.04 8.32
CA LEU A 35 4.24 12.22 8.67
C LEU A 35 3.13 11.90 7.65
N ILE A 36 3.41 11.54 6.39
CA ILE A 36 2.37 10.83 5.61
C ILE A 36 2.72 9.35 5.56
N SER A 37 2.29 8.63 6.60
CA SER A 37 2.15 7.17 6.56
C SER A 37 1.13 6.85 5.46
N LYS A 38 1.54 6.89 4.18
CA LYS A 38 0.73 6.42 3.08
C LYS A 38 0.73 4.90 3.17
N ARG A 39 -0.14 4.39 4.05
CA ARG A 39 -0.37 2.96 4.29
C ARG A 39 -1.10 2.35 3.10
N THR A 40 -0.49 2.41 1.93
CA THR A 40 -0.96 1.74 0.71
C THR A 40 -0.02 0.61 0.31
N GLN A 41 1.19 0.54 0.88
CA GLN A 41 2.04 -0.65 0.75
C GLN A 41 1.53 -1.75 1.69
N GLY A 42 1.39 -2.95 1.14
CA GLY A 42 1.00 -4.14 1.88
C GLY A 42 1.92 -4.35 3.08
N GLN A 43 1.39 -4.28 4.29
CA GLN A 43 2.17 -4.57 5.49
C GLN A 43 2.43 -6.09 5.54
N SER A 44 3.61 -6.49 6.01
CA SER A 44 3.95 -7.92 6.19
C SER A 44 3.00 -8.62 7.17
N LYS A 45 2.37 -7.86 8.08
CA LYS A 45 1.36 -8.35 9.01
C LYS A 45 -0.05 -8.20 8.40
N THR A 46 -0.70 -9.31 8.14
CA THR A 46 -2.11 -9.35 7.70
C THR A 46 -3.04 -9.17 8.89
N GLN A 47 -4.04 -8.30 8.77
CA GLN A 47 -5.08 -8.06 9.77
C GLN A 47 -6.46 -8.43 9.20
N GLN A 48 -7.44 -8.75 10.03
CA GLN A 48 -8.81 -9.01 9.58
C GLN A 48 -9.46 -7.72 9.07
N CYS A 49 -10.14 -7.80 7.92
CA CYS A 49 -10.92 -6.70 7.35
C CYS A 49 -11.87 -6.09 8.39
N ILE A 50 -11.90 -4.76 8.45
CA ILE A 50 -12.78 -4.01 9.35
C ILE A 50 -14.20 -3.80 8.79
N GLY A 51 -14.43 -4.15 7.52
CA GLY A 51 -15.73 -4.04 6.87
C GLY A 51 -16.77 -5.06 7.33
N TYR A 52 -18.03 -4.73 7.14
CA TYR A 52 -19.18 -5.61 7.39
C TYR A 52 -19.78 -6.10 6.07
N THR A 53 -20.21 -7.36 6.05
CA THR A 53 -20.96 -7.90 4.91
C THR A 53 -22.34 -7.26 4.83
N LYS A 54 -23.02 -7.39 3.69
CA LYS A 54 -24.42 -6.93 3.54
C LYS A 54 -25.38 -7.56 4.55
N LYS A 55 -25.02 -8.71 5.14
CA LYS A 55 -25.78 -9.39 6.19
C LYS A 55 -25.47 -8.88 7.60
N GLY A 56 -24.60 -7.87 7.75
CA GLY A 56 -24.25 -7.25 9.03
C GLY A 56 -23.16 -7.98 9.82
N THR A 57 -22.59 -9.07 9.31
CA THR A 57 -21.50 -9.80 9.98
C THR A 57 -20.13 -9.25 9.59
N ARG A 58 -19.15 -9.33 10.50
CA ARG A 58 -17.78 -8.86 10.23
C ARG A 58 -17.15 -9.69 9.11
N CYS A 59 -16.50 -9.00 8.16
CA CYS A 59 -15.79 -9.65 7.07
C CYS A 59 -14.64 -10.51 7.60
N ARG A 60 -14.55 -11.76 7.12
CA ARG A 60 -13.53 -12.74 7.57
C ARG A 60 -12.25 -12.71 6.72
N HIS A 61 -12.20 -11.88 5.68
CA HIS A 61 -11.02 -11.77 4.84
C HIS A 61 -9.87 -11.12 5.60
N MET A 62 -8.68 -11.72 5.49
CA MET A 62 -7.44 -11.11 5.94
C MET A 62 -6.91 -10.18 4.85
N THR A 63 -6.38 -9.03 5.26
CA THR A 63 -5.84 -8.01 4.36
C THR A 63 -4.50 -7.52 4.88
N SER A 64 -3.55 -7.35 3.97
CA SER A 64 -2.31 -6.61 4.21
C SER A 64 -2.42 -5.16 3.75
N ILE A 65 -3.53 -4.77 3.12
CA ILE A 65 -3.76 -3.41 2.63
C ILE A 65 -3.81 -2.48 3.84
N GLY A 66 -2.98 -1.45 3.82
CA GLY A 66 -2.75 -0.61 4.99
C GLY A 66 -3.93 0.28 5.42
N ASN A 67 -5.03 0.31 4.66
CA ASN A 67 -6.29 0.93 5.04
C ASN A 67 -7.19 0.02 5.92
N GLY A 68 -6.81 -1.24 6.15
CA GLY A 68 -7.56 -2.17 7.00
C GLY A 68 -8.79 -2.82 6.35
N TYR A 69 -9.06 -2.53 5.08
CA TYR A 69 -10.15 -3.12 4.31
C TYR A 69 -9.63 -4.19 3.34
N CYS A 70 -10.44 -5.20 3.05
CA CYS A 70 -10.15 -6.15 1.97
C CYS A 70 -10.56 -5.55 0.62
N PHE A 71 -10.16 -6.19 -0.48
CA PHE A 71 -10.43 -5.73 -1.85
C PHE A 71 -11.93 -5.55 -2.18
N GLN A 72 -12.85 -6.20 -1.44
CA GLN A 72 -14.30 -6.03 -1.63
C GLN A 72 -14.88 -4.87 -0.81
N HIS A 73 -14.16 -4.40 0.19
CA HIS A 73 -14.57 -3.34 1.11
C HIS A 73 -13.68 -2.09 0.97
N GLN A 74 -12.92 -1.99 -0.12
CA GLN A 74 -12.19 -0.76 -0.43
C GLN A 74 -13.21 0.36 -0.71
N PRO A 75 -13.04 1.56 -0.11
CA PRO A 75 -13.89 2.72 -0.37
C PRO A 75 -13.69 3.26 -1.78
#